data_AF-A0A0A2I0E8-F1
#
_entry.id   AF-A0A0A2I0E8-F1
#
_cell.length_a   1.000
_cell.length_b   1.000
_cell.length_c   1.000
_cell.angle_alpha   90.00
_cell.angle_beta   90.00
_cell.angle_gamma   90.00
#
_symmetry.space_group_name_H-M   'P 1'
#
loop_
_entity.id
_entity.type
_entity.pdbx_description
1 polymer ?
#
loop_
_entity_poly.entity_id
_entity_poly.type
_entity_poly.pdbx_seq_one_letter_code
_entity_poly.pdbx_strand_id
1 'polypeptide(L)'
;MSIFSASDGTAVIPSTIAPETIAPETIGMQDKDRVLAELGTISRLATRRFTSPALADWIRALGGIHALLFRLLCLERLDLNAAVELVAQRQELPDRDEIETAAWTILDRIIDCRAHQALEVDIAEADDCRQDHSAFNRFEDDDRDCFLETLFSGVFDRSDTARRNRTHTALRRLRLELSAEERLLLQLCYRDNLSVTRAGELLDLNRHQVHGRLRRLLARLRQGLEQAGLAAELRELLD
;
A
#
# COMPACT_ATOMS: atom_id res chain seq x y z
N MET A 1 44.74 -67.95 1.28
CA MET A 1 44.00 -68.83 0.35
C MET A 1 42.55 -68.81 0.77
N SER A 2 41.68 -68.46 -0.17
CA SER A 2 40.22 -68.62 -0.16
C SER A 2 39.39 -67.65 0.67
N ILE A 3 38.22 -67.14 0.25
CA ILE A 3 37.47 -67.10 -1.01
C ILE A 3 36.44 -65.94 -0.79
N PHE A 4 36.10 -65.23 -1.88
CA PHE A 4 35.02 -64.25 -2.04
C PHE A 4 33.65 -64.65 -1.44
N SER A 5 32.86 -63.65 -1.01
CA SER A 5 31.41 -63.65 -1.25
C SER A 5 30.89 -62.22 -1.29
N ALA A 6 30.62 -61.78 -2.52
CA ALA A 6 29.82 -60.62 -2.86
C ALA A 6 28.34 -61.00 -2.72
N SER A 7 27.57 -60.19 -2.02
CA SER A 7 26.11 -60.26 -2.03
C SER A 7 25.57 -59.13 -2.90
N ASP A 8 25.07 -59.53 -4.07
CA ASP A 8 24.32 -58.70 -5.01
C ASP A 8 23.04 -58.17 -4.34
N GLY A 9 23.04 -56.88 -4.04
CA GLY A 9 21.85 -56.13 -3.66
C GLY A 9 21.09 -55.68 -4.90
N THR A 10 20.03 -56.40 -5.23
CA THR A 10 19.15 -56.18 -6.38
C THR A 10 18.50 -54.79 -6.29
N ALA A 11 18.86 -53.91 -7.21
CA ALA A 11 18.24 -52.60 -7.36
C ALA A 11 16.82 -52.76 -7.92
N VAL A 12 15.81 -52.62 -7.06
CA VAL A 12 14.41 -52.50 -7.45
C VAL A 12 14.19 -51.06 -7.95
N ILE A 13 14.08 -50.92 -9.27
CA ILE A 13 13.68 -49.66 -9.92
C ILE A 13 12.16 -49.51 -9.75
N PRO A 14 11.66 -48.47 -9.07
CA PRO A 14 10.23 -48.25 -8.99
C PRO A 14 9.73 -47.59 -10.28
N SER A 15 8.83 -48.33 -10.93
CA SER A 15 7.64 -47.88 -11.67
C SER A 15 7.64 -46.44 -12.20
N THR A 16 7.81 -46.36 -13.52
CA THR A 16 7.29 -45.32 -14.42
C THR A 16 5.97 -44.73 -13.91
N ILE A 17 6.04 -43.49 -13.41
CA ILE A 17 4.87 -42.68 -13.10
C ILE A 17 4.37 -42.12 -14.43
N ALA A 18 3.17 -42.52 -14.84
CA ALA A 18 2.49 -41.96 -16.00
C ALA A 18 2.25 -40.45 -15.77
N PRO A 19 2.46 -39.59 -16.78
CA PRO A 19 2.16 -38.18 -16.65
C PRO A 19 0.64 -38.00 -16.54
N GLU A 20 0.17 -37.73 -15.31
CA GLU A 20 -1.17 -37.22 -15.07
C GLU A 20 -1.35 -35.94 -15.89
N THR A 21 -2.20 -36.06 -16.91
CA THR A 21 -2.64 -34.93 -17.73
C THR A 21 -3.54 -34.07 -16.86
N ILE A 22 -2.95 -33.07 -16.20
CA ILE A 22 -3.68 -32.06 -15.44
C ILE A 22 -4.54 -31.29 -16.43
N ALA A 23 -5.84 -31.59 -16.45
CA ALA A 23 -6.81 -30.83 -17.22
C ALA A 23 -6.78 -29.37 -16.73
N PRO A 24 -6.71 -28.38 -17.63
CA PRO A 24 -6.74 -26.98 -17.24
C PRO A 24 -8.09 -26.71 -16.58
N GLU A 25 -8.08 -26.48 -15.27
CA GLU A 25 -9.24 -25.97 -14.55
C GLU A 25 -9.66 -24.65 -15.20
N THR A 26 -10.76 -24.71 -15.94
CA THR A 26 -11.47 -23.55 -16.44
C THR A 26 -11.95 -22.75 -15.24
N ILE A 27 -11.15 -21.77 -14.81
CA ILE A 27 -11.58 -20.74 -13.85
C ILE A 27 -12.82 -20.09 -14.45
N GLY A 28 -13.98 -20.41 -13.86
CA GLY A 28 -15.29 -20.04 -14.39
C GLY A 28 -15.39 -18.53 -14.56
N MET A 29 -15.85 -18.12 -15.75
CA MET A 29 -16.04 -16.72 -16.15
C MET A 29 -16.87 -15.89 -15.14
N GLN A 30 -17.67 -16.56 -14.30
CA GLN A 30 -18.47 -15.95 -13.22
C GLN A 30 -17.64 -15.33 -12.08
N ASP A 31 -16.42 -15.81 -11.81
CA ASP A 31 -15.58 -15.24 -10.75
C ASP A 31 -14.94 -13.91 -11.17
N LYS A 32 -14.69 -13.71 -12.48
CA LYS A 32 -14.15 -12.45 -13.01
C LYS A 32 -15.14 -11.30 -12.85
N ASP A 33 -16.41 -11.53 -13.15
CA ASP A 33 -17.45 -10.49 -13.04
C ASP A 33 -17.70 -10.09 -11.58
N ARG A 34 -17.59 -11.04 -10.64
CA ARG A 34 -17.66 -10.78 -9.20
C ARG A 34 -16.49 -9.93 -8.71
N VAL A 35 -15.26 -10.24 -9.13
CA VAL A 35 -14.07 -9.44 -8.78
C VAL A 35 -14.16 -8.02 -9.36
N LEU A 36 -14.63 -7.88 -10.60
CA LEU A 36 -14.84 -6.56 -11.22
C LEU A 36 -15.93 -5.74 -10.52
N ALA A 37 -17.01 -6.38 -10.06
CA ALA A 37 -18.04 -5.72 -9.26
C ALA A 37 -17.52 -5.26 -7.88
N GLU A 38 -16.72 -6.09 -7.20
CA GLU A 38 -16.10 -5.71 -5.92
C GLU A 38 -15.10 -4.56 -6.10
N LEU A 39 -14.27 -4.58 -7.16
CA LEU A 39 -13.34 -3.49 -7.50
C LEU A 39 -14.09 -2.19 -7.82
N GLY A 40 -15.20 -2.27 -8.56
CA GLY A 40 -16.04 -1.11 -8.86
C GLY A 40 -16.68 -0.49 -7.61
N THR A 41 -16.99 -1.29 -6.60
CA THR A 41 -17.56 -0.81 -5.33
C THR A 41 -16.51 -0.15 -4.44
N ILE A 42 -15.30 -0.72 -4.38
CA ILE A 42 -14.15 -0.13 -3.67
C ILE A 42 -13.73 1.19 -4.34
N SER A 43 -13.61 1.20 -5.67
CA SER A 43 -13.28 2.41 -6.43
C SER A 43 -14.30 3.53 -6.19
N ARG A 44 -15.60 3.21 -6.14
CA ARG A 44 -16.68 4.17 -5.89
C ARG A 44 -16.67 4.73 -4.46
N LEU A 45 -16.32 3.92 -3.47
CA LEU A 45 -16.12 4.37 -2.08
C LEU A 45 -14.87 5.24 -1.95
N ALA A 46 -13.80 4.89 -2.68
CA ALA A 46 -12.60 5.70 -2.77
C ALA A 46 -12.87 7.03 -3.46
N THR A 47 -13.62 7.07 -4.58
CA THR A 47 -13.96 8.36 -5.23
C THR A 47 -14.88 9.20 -4.37
N ARG A 48 -15.83 8.62 -3.63
CA ARG A 48 -16.74 9.40 -2.77
C ARG A 48 -16.06 10.01 -1.54
N ARG A 49 -14.90 9.50 -1.12
CA ARG A 49 -14.13 9.99 0.04
C ARG A 49 -12.79 10.67 -0.31
N PHE A 50 -12.22 10.35 -1.47
CA PHE A 50 -10.99 10.94 -2.01
C PHE A 50 -11.24 11.77 -3.26
N THR A 51 -12.49 12.15 -3.58
CA THR A 51 -12.71 13.29 -4.49
C THR A 51 -11.93 14.44 -3.89
N SER A 52 -10.88 14.85 -4.63
CA SER A 52 -10.07 16.05 -4.39
C SER A 52 -10.90 17.06 -3.62
N PRO A 53 -10.50 17.46 -2.40
CA PRO A 53 -11.33 18.27 -1.53
C PRO A 53 -11.91 19.39 -2.37
N ALA A 54 -13.24 19.38 -2.52
CA ALA A 54 -13.92 20.23 -3.47
C ALA A 54 -13.44 21.65 -3.19
N LEU A 55 -12.74 22.24 -4.17
CA LEU A 55 -12.12 23.56 -4.01
C LEU A 55 -13.21 24.49 -3.46
N ALA A 56 -13.00 25.00 -2.24
CA ALA A 56 -14.06 25.71 -1.54
C ALA A 56 -14.57 26.85 -2.43
N ASP A 57 -15.88 27.06 -2.48
CA ASP A 57 -16.47 27.99 -3.46
C ASP A 57 -15.92 29.41 -3.34
N TRP A 58 -15.48 29.79 -2.14
CA TRP A 58 -14.82 31.06 -1.89
C TRP A 58 -13.45 31.19 -2.57
N ILE A 59 -12.70 30.10 -2.75
CA ILE A 59 -11.42 30.10 -3.47
C ILE A 59 -11.65 30.29 -4.97
N ARG A 60 -12.70 29.65 -5.51
CA ARG A 60 -13.08 29.82 -6.92
C ARG A 60 -13.48 31.27 -7.21
N ALA A 61 -14.15 31.93 -6.27
CA ALA A 61 -14.57 33.32 -6.41
C ALA A 61 -13.40 34.32 -6.42
N LEU A 62 -12.25 33.97 -5.83
CA LEU A 62 -11.05 34.82 -5.77
C LEU A 62 -10.13 34.71 -7.00
N GLY A 63 -10.47 33.84 -7.97
CA GLY A 63 -9.77 33.73 -9.24
C GLY A 63 -8.69 32.64 -9.32
N GLY A 64 -8.03 32.56 -10.48
CA GLY A 64 -7.13 31.46 -10.82
C GLY A 64 -5.86 31.37 -9.97
N ILE A 65 -5.32 32.51 -9.52
CA ILE A 65 -4.14 32.57 -8.65
C ILE A 65 -4.40 31.87 -7.32
N HIS A 66 -5.54 32.18 -6.68
CA HIS A 66 -5.92 31.59 -5.39
C HIS A 66 -6.15 30.08 -5.49
N ALA A 67 -6.74 29.61 -6.60
CA ALA A 67 -6.93 28.18 -6.84
C ALA A 67 -5.58 27.45 -7.01
N LEU A 68 -4.62 28.07 -7.71
CA LEU A 68 -3.29 27.52 -7.89
C LEU A 68 -2.50 27.49 -6.57
N LEU A 69 -2.50 28.61 -5.83
CA LEU A 69 -1.87 28.68 -4.50
C LEU A 69 -2.48 27.68 -3.52
N PHE A 70 -3.81 27.53 -3.49
CA PHE A 70 -4.48 26.54 -2.64
C PHE A 70 -4.01 25.11 -2.97
N ARG A 71 -3.89 24.79 -4.26
CA ARG A 71 -3.38 23.49 -4.68
C ARG A 71 -1.94 23.27 -4.23
N LEU A 72 -1.06 24.24 -4.45
CA LEU A 72 0.36 24.13 -4.08
C LEU A 72 0.53 24.02 -2.55
N LEU A 73 -0.15 24.88 -1.79
CA LEU A 73 -0.02 24.97 -0.34
C LEU A 73 -0.72 23.82 0.39
N CYS A 74 -1.98 23.50 0.05
CA CYS A 74 -2.79 22.58 0.84
C CYS A 74 -2.86 21.15 0.26
N LEU A 75 -2.69 20.97 -1.05
CA LEU A 75 -2.71 19.64 -1.68
C LEU A 75 -1.30 19.09 -1.90
N GLU A 76 -0.43 19.89 -2.50
CA GLU A 76 0.95 19.50 -2.82
C GLU A 76 1.91 19.76 -1.65
N ARG A 77 1.47 20.49 -0.62
CA ARG A 77 2.16 20.76 0.65
C ARG A 77 3.51 21.49 0.50
N LEU A 78 3.63 22.33 -0.51
CA LEU A 78 4.79 23.20 -0.69
C LEU A 78 4.86 24.25 0.42
N ASP A 79 6.08 24.68 0.75
CA ASP A 79 6.28 25.83 1.62
C ASP A 79 5.80 27.11 0.94
N LEU A 80 5.54 28.14 1.77
CA LEU A 80 4.99 29.41 1.28
C LEU A 80 5.90 30.04 0.22
N ASN A 81 7.23 29.99 0.41
CA ASN A 81 8.15 30.64 -0.50
C ASN A 81 8.22 29.90 -1.84
N ALA A 82 8.33 28.57 -1.84
CA ALA A 82 8.32 27.78 -3.08
C ALA A 82 7.00 27.90 -3.83
N ALA A 83 5.86 27.94 -3.13
CA ALA A 83 4.56 28.13 -3.78
C ALA A 83 4.45 29.50 -4.43
N VAL A 84 4.87 30.58 -3.75
CA VAL A 84 4.89 31.94 -4.30
C VAL A 84 5.81 32.04 -5.51
N GLU A 85 7.03 31.48 -5.42
CA GLU A 85 7.99 31.47 -6.54
C GLU A 85 7.45 30.69 -7.75
N LEU A 86 6.83 29.52 -7.55
CA LEU A 86 6.25 28.74 -8.64
C LEU A 86 5.08 29.45 -9.33
N VAL A 87 4.28 30.21 -8.58
CA VAL A 87 3.19 31.00 -9.16
C VAL A 87 3.74 32.23 -9.89
N ALA A 88 4.73 32.91 -9.32
CA ALA A 88 5.41 34.06 -9.93
C ALA A 88 6.11 33.66 -11.25
N GLN A 89 6.74 32.48 -11.33
CA GLN A 89 7.36 32.00 -12.56
C GLN A 89 6.37 31.66 -13.67
N ARG A 90 5.14 31.25 -13.33
CA ARG A 90 4.13 30.82 -14.30
C ARG A 90 3.29 31.97 -14.85
N GLN A 91 3.25 33.10 -14.16
CA GLN A 91 2.48 34.24 -14.59
C GLN A 91 3.42 35.37 -14.99
N GLU A 92 3.24 35.90 -16.20
CA GLU A 92 4.19 36.88 -16.74
C GLU A 92 4.19 38.22 -15.98
N LEU A 93 3.12 38.60 -15.25
CA LEU A 93 2.96 39.96 -14.71
C LEU A 93 2.11 40.18 -13.40
N PRO A 94 2.08 39.31 -12.38
CA PRO A 94 1.59 39.70 -11.05
C PRO A 94 2.72 40.23 -10.16
N ASP A 95 2.41 41.26 -9.37
CA ASP A 95 3.33 41.73 -8.33
C ASP A 95 3.51 40.62 -7.28
N ARG A 96 4.76 40.36 -6.89
CA ARG A 96 5.10 39.27 -5.95
C ARG A 96 4.36 39.44 -4.63
N ASP A 97 4.21 40.69 -4.20
CA ASP A 97 3.54 41.07 -2.96
C ASP A 97 2.04 40.70 -2.98
N GLU A 98 1.38 40.77 -4.14
CA GLU A 98 -0.02 40.36 -4.30
C GLU A 98 -0.17 38.84 -4.17
N ILE A 99 0.75 38.06 -4.75
CA ILE A 99 0.76 36.59 -4.66
C ILE A 99 1.00 36.15 -3.21
N GLU A 100 1.94 36.80 -2.52
CA GLU A 100 2.22 36.53 -1.12
C GLU A 100 1.01 36.87 -0.23
N THR A 101 0.37 38.02 -0.45
CA THR A 101 -0.85 38.42 0.27
C THR A 101 -1.99 37.40 0.04
N ALA A 102 -2.14 36.91 -1.18
CA ALA A 102 -3.10 35.86 -1.51
C ALA A 102 -2.79 34.54 -0.79
N ALA A 103 -1.51 34.16 -0.70
CA ALA A 103 -1.08 32.96 0.01
C ALA A 103 -1.39 33.04 1.51
N TRP A 104 -1.09 34.18 2.15
CA TRP A 104 -1.44 34.41 3.56
C TRP A 104 -2.94 34.37 3.81
N THR A 105 -3.75 34.96 2.92
CA THR A 105 -5.21 34.92 3.01
C THR A 105 -5.76 33.49 3.02
N ILE A 106 -5.13 32.58 2.26
CA ILE A 106 -5.51 31.15 2.25
C ILE A 106 -5.13 30.47 3.56
N LEU A 107 -3.92 30.71 4.06
CA LEU A 107 -3.43 30.11 5.31
C LEU A 107 -4.23 30.57 6.53
N ASP A 108 -4.62 31.85 6.60
CA ASP A 108 -5.42 32.38 7.70
C ASP A 108 -6.82 31.76 7.78
N ARG A 109 -7.41 31.42 6.63
CA ARG A 109 -8.75 30.82 6.55
C ARG A 109 -8.75 29.31 6.73
N ILE A 110 -7.64 28.63 6.42
CA ILE A 110 -7.54 27.17 6.43
C ILE A 110 -6.46 26.76 7.45
N ILE A 111 -6.88 26.73 8.71
CA ILE A 111 -6.03 26.42 9.87
C ILE A 111 -5.32 25.06 9.72
N ASP A 112 -5.97 24.09 9.08
CA ASP A 112 -5.44 22.74 8.91
C ASP A 112 -4.54 22.57 7.67
N CYS A 113 -4.33 23.60 6.85
CA CYS A 113 -3.53 23.49 5.62
C CYS A 113 -2.06 23.09 5.94
N ARG A 114 -1.54 23.43 7.13
CA ARG A 114 -0.17 23.12 7.58
C ARG A 114 -0.05 21.97 8.58
N ALA A 115 -1.15 21.35 9.01
CA ALA A 115 -1.15 20.45 10.16
C ALA A 115 -0.26 19.19 10.00
N HIS A 116 0.33 18.93 8.83
CA HIS A 116 1.17 17.76 8.56
C HIS A 116 2.58 18.10 8.05
N GLN A 117 2.98 19.39 8.04
CA GLN A 117 4.37 19.77 7.70
C GLN A 117 5.35 19.59 8.88
N ALA A 118 4.86 19.52 10.12
CA ALA A 118 5.71 19.37 11.32
C ALA A 118 6.31 17.96 11.52
N LEU A 119 6.33 17.11 10.49
CA LEU A 119 7.06 15.85 10.47
C LEU A 119 8.22 15.91 9.47
N GLU A 120 8.89 17.07 9.40
CA GLU A 120 10.23 17.13 8.82
C GLU A 120 11.14 16.26 9.71
N VAL A 121 11.43 15.07 9.21
CA VAL A 121 12.56 14.29 9.67
C VAL A 121 13.79 15.12 9.33
N ASP A 122 14.50 15.58 10.35
CA ASP A 122 15.79 16.27 10.23
C ASP A 122 16.77 15.33 9.49
N ILE A 123 16.76 15.38 8.16
CA ILE A 123 17.77 14.71 7.35
C ILE A 123 18.96 15.63 7.42
N ALA A 124 19.82 15.38 8.41
CA ALA A 124 21.12 16.02 8.50
C ALA A 124 21.80 16.00 7.13
N GLU A 125 22.03 17.21 6.62
CA GLU A 125 22.53 17.51 5.28
C GLU A 125 23.80 16.70 4.98
N ALA A 126 23.67 15.71 4.09
CA ALA A 126 24.80 15.15 3.36
C ALA A 126 24.90 15.92 2.05
N ASP A 127 25.91 16.78 2.02
CA ASP A 127 26.23 17.70 0.94
C ASP A 127 26.59 16.98 -0.38
N ASP A 128 26.37 17.72 -1.47
CA ASP A 128 26.85 17.51 -2.84
C ASP A 128 26.28 16.36 -3.70
N CYS A 129 25.43 16.72 -4.67
CA CYS A 129 25.60 16.43 -6.11
C CYS A 129 24.43 17.01 -6.94
N ARG A 130 24.69 18.10 -7.67
CA ARG A 130 23.80 18.61 -8.74
C ARG A 130 24.13 17.93 -10.07
N GLN A 131 23.29 17.03 -10.57
CA GLN A 131 23.34 16.59 -11.98
C GLN A 131 21.94 16.36 -12.59
N ASP A 132 21.85 16.73 -13.86
CA ASP A 132 20.72 16.68 -14.80
C ASP A 132 19.74 15.49 -14.65
N HIS A 133 18.49 15.79 -14.27
CA HIS A 133 17.47 14.81 -13.86
C HIS A 133 16.55 14.26 -14.96
N SER A 134 16.74 14.57 -16.24
CA SER A 134 15.74 14.17 -17.26
C SER A 134 15.98 12.82 -17.94
N ALA A 135 17.20 12.27 -17.88
CA ALA A 135 17.53 10.96 -18.45
C ALA A 135 17.82 9.86 -17.41
N PHE A 136 17.97 10.24 -16.13
CA PHE A 136 18.37 9.33 -15.04
C PHE A 136 17.22 8.45 -14.51
N ASN A 137 15.97 8.93 -14.55
CA ASN A 137 14.85 8.22 -13.92
C ASN A 137 14.53 6.84 -14.54
N ARG A 138 14.90 6.59 -15.80
CA ARG A 138 14.64 5.26 -16.42
C ARG A 138 15.70 4.22 -16.08
N PHE A 139 16.93 4.63 -15.80
CA PHE A 139 17.96 3.70 -15.34
C PHE A 139 17.82 3.42 -13.84
N GLU A 140 17.39 4.42 -13.06
CA GLU A 140 17.15 4.24 -11.62
C GLU A 140 16.02 3.26 -11.31
N ASP A 141 14.97 3.20 -12.15
CA ASP A 141 13.86 2.25 -11.93
C ASP A 141 14.29 0.81 -12.21
N ASP A 142 15.00 0.54 -13.32
CA ASP A 142 15.50 -0.80 -13.65
C ASP A 142 16.61 -1.25 -12.68
N ASP A 143 17.50 -0.34 -12.26
CA ASP A 143 18.54 -0.63 -11.26
C ASP A 143 17.94 -0.78 -9.85
N ARG A 144 16.88 -0.04 -9.51
CA ARG A 144 16.12 -0.26 -8.26
C ARG A 144 15.45 -1.60 -8.26
N ASP A 145 14.79 -1.98 -9.35
CA ASP A 145 14.09 -3.25 -9.42
C ASP A 145 15.08 -4.42 -9.36
N CYS A 146 16.23 -4.32 -10.02
CA CYS A 146 17.31 -5.29 -9.93
C CYS A 146 17.94 -5.34 -8.53
N PHE A 147 18.16 -4.19 -7.89
CA PHE A 147 18.69 -4.10 -6.53
C PHE A 147 17.69 -4.67 -5.51
N LEU A 148 16.40 -4.35 -5.63
CA LEU A 148 15.35 -4.91 -4.81
C LEU A 148 15.24 -6.41 -5.05
N GLU A 149 15.27 -6.91 -6.28
CA GLU A 149 15.28 -8.35 -6.55
C GLU A 149 16.49 -9.04 -5.91
N THR A 150 17.67 -8.42 -5.99
CA THR A 150 18.91 -8.93 -5.39
C THR A 150 18.82 -8.93 -3.86
N LEU A 151 18.30 -7.86 -3.26
CA LEU A 151 18.15 -7.73 -1.81
C LEU A 151 17.06 -8.67 -1.28
N PHE A 152 15.95 -8.83 -2.01
CA PHE A 152 14.92 -9.82 -1.72
C PHE A 152 15.45 -11.24 -1.89
N SER A 153 16.26 -11.53 -2.91
CA SER A 153 16.85 -12.86 -3.10
C SER A 153 17.89 -13.22 -2.04
N GLY A 154 18.66 -12.24 -1.56
CA GLY A 154 19.67 -12.42 -0.52
C GLY A 154 19.10 -12.46 0.91
N VAL A 155 18.04 -11.70 1.19
CA VAL A 155 17.37 -11.70 2.51
C VAL A 155 16.37 -12.85 2.63
N PHE A 156 15.83 -13.34 1.50
CA PHE A 156 14.81 -14.39 1.48
C PHE A 156 15.23 -15.65 0.74
N ASP A 157 16.48 -16.03 0.97
CA ASP A 157 17.18 -17.14 0.35
C ASP A 157 16.35 -18.46 0.32
N ARG A 158 16.64 -19.28 -0.70
CA ARG A 158 15.78 -20.32 -1.30
C ARG A 158 15.24 -21.41 -0.38
N SER A 159 15.78 -21.57 0.83
CA SER A 159 15.28 -22.55 1.82
C SER A 159 13.88 -22.23 2.32
N ASP A 160 13.44 -20.97 2.23
CA ASP A 160 12.14 -20.52 2.73
C ASP A 160 11.05 -20.44 1.64
N THR A 161 11.41 -20.70 0.38
CA THR A 161 10.46 -20.71 -0.74
C THR A 161 9.40 -21.81 -0.58
N ALA A 162 9.78 -22.95 -0.01
CA ALA A 162 8.85 -24.05 0.29
C ALA A 162 7.87 -23.68 1.42
N ARG A 163 8.35 -23.01 2.48
CA ARG A 163 7.51 -22.48 3.56
C ARG A 163 6.58 -21.38 3.05
N ARG A 164 7.07 -20.46 2.21
CA ARG A 164 6.26 -19.44 1.53
C ARG A 164 5.19 -20.01 0.60
N ASN A 165 5.52 -21.03 -0.18
CA ASN A 165 4.55 -21.66 -1.05
C ASN A 165 3.46 -22.34 -0.21
N ARG A 166 3.81 -22.95 0.93
CA ARG A 166 2.83 -23.51 1.87
C ARG A 166 1.97 -22.43 2.51
N THR A 167 2.55 -21.36 3.05
CA THR A 167 1.78 -20.25 3.66
C THR A 167 0.90 -19.55 2.63
N HIS A 168 1.42 -19.26 1.44
CA HIS A 168 0.64 -18.66 0.35
C HIS A 168 -0.51 -19.56 -0.11
N THR A 169 -0.27 -20.87 -0.26
CA THR A 169 -1.33 -21.82 -0.61
C THR A 169 -2.39 -21.92 0.50
N ALA A 170 -1.95 -21.94 1.76
CA ALA A 170 -2.83 -21.97 2.92
C ALA A 170 -3.65 -20.67 3.05
N LEU A 171 -3.04 -19.50 2.81
CA LEU A 171 -3.71 -18.21 2.77
C LEU A 171 -4.70 -18.11 1.61
N ARG A 172 -4.41 -18.70 0.44
CA ARG A 172 -5.40 -18.79 -0.66
C ARG A 172 -6.57 -19.71 -0.33
N ARG A 173 -6.34 -20.76 0.46
CA ARG A 173 -7.42 -21.65 0.97
C ARG A 173 -8.26 -20.97 2.04
N LEU A 174 -7.69 -19.99 2.74
CA LEU A 174 -8.35 -19.18 3.75
C LEU A 174 -9.37 -18.23 3.10
N ARG A 175 -10.54 -18.77 2.73
CA ARG A 175 -11.66 -17.97 2.22
C ARG A 175 -12.33 -17.20 3.35
N LEU A 176 -11.69 -16.11 3.77
CA LEU A 176 -12.29 -15.16 4.70
C LEU A 176 -13.21 -14.22 3.93
N GLU A 177 -14.51 -14.41 4.11
CA GLU A 177 -15.51 -13.47 3.60
C GLU A 177 -15.56 -12.23 4.50
N LEU A 178 -14.68 -11.27 4.20
CA LEU A 178 -14.68 -9.96 4.82
C LEU A 178 -15.62 -9.03 4.07
N SER A 179 -16.50 -8.35 4.80
CA SER A 179 -17.31 -7.27 4.23
C SER A 179 -16.42 -6.10 3.79
N ALA A 180 -16.89 -5.31 2.80
CA ALA A 180 -16.14 -4.15 2.30
C ALA A 180 -15.75 -3.17 3.42
N GLU A 181 -16.66 -2.93 4.38
CA GLU A 181 -16.41 -2.07 5.54
C GLU A 181 -15.33 -2.63 6.47
N GLU A 182 -15.26 -3.95 6.66
CA GLU A 182 -14.24 -4.60 7.49
C GLU A 182 -12.87 -4.57 6.83
N ARG A 183 -12.81 -4.77 5.51
CA ARG A 183 -11.57 -4.61 4.74
C ARG A 183 -11.03 -3.18 4.86
N LEU A 184 -11.92 -2.20 4.69
CA LEU A 184 -11.56 -0.78 4.82
C LEU A 184 -11.11 -0.45 6.26
N LEU A 185 -11.80 -0.96 7.28
CA LEU A 185 -11.39 -0.78 8.67
C LEU A 185 -9.98 -1.33 8.94
N LEU A 186 -9.66 -2.53 8.44
CA LEU A 186 -8.32 -3.10 8.58
C LEU A 186 -7.27 -2.26 7.86
N GLN A 187 -7.57 -1.79 6.64
CA GLN A 187 -6.66 -0.97 5.87
C GLN A 187 -6.35 0.35 6.60
N LEU A 188 -7.36 1.07 7.08
CA LEU A 188 -7.18 2.33 7.81
C LEU A 188 -6.33 2.14 9.07
N CYS A 189 -6.57 1.07 9.83
CA CYS A 189 -5.85 0.82 11.09
C CYS A 189 -4.41 0.37 10.88
N TYR A 190 -4.15 -0.58 9.97
CA TYR A 190 -2.85 -1.25 9.85
C TYR A 190 -2.00 -0.76 8.69
N ARG A 191 -2.60 -0.32 7.58
CA ARG A 191 -1.86 0.22 6.44
C ARG A 191 -1.63 1.71 6.58
N ASP A 192 -2.69 2.43 6.97
CA ASP A 192 -2.66 3.90 7.05
C ASP A 192 -2.34 4.39 8.48
N ASN A 193 -2.05 3.46 9.41
CA ASN A 193 -1.68 3.72 10.82
C ASN A 193 -2.64 4.65 11.58
N LEU A 194 -3.92 4.68 11.22
CA LEU A 194 -4.91 5.48 11.93
C LEU A 194 -5.32 4.80 13.25
N SER A 195 -5.63 5.62 14.25
CA SER A 195 -6.20 5.12 15.49
C SER A 195 -7.57 4.48 15.22
N VAL A 196 -7.91 3.42 15.98
CA VAL A 196 -9.18 2.69 15.81
C VAL A 196 -10.39 3.61 15.95
N THR A 197 -10.32 4.61 16.84
CA THR A 197 -11.37 5.63 16.99
C THR A 197 -11.50 6.49 15.75
N ARG A 198 -10.38 6.96 15.18
CA ARG A 198 -10.39 7.79 13.97
C ARG A 198 -10.86 7.02 12.74
N ALA A 199 -10.43 5.76 12.60
CA ALA A 199 -10.93 4.87 11.56
C ALA A 199 -12.44 4.60 11.72
N GLY A 200 -12.94 4.50 12.96
CA GLY A 200 -14.37 4.38 13.26
C GLY A 200 -15.17 5.61 12.85
N GLU A 201 -14.69 6.80 13.19
CA GLU A 201 -15.28 8.08 12.75
C GLU A 201 -15.37 8.17 11.23
N LEU A 202 -14.29 7.79 10.52
CA LEU A 202 -14.28 7.74 9.06
C LEU A 202 -15.28 6.73 8.51
N LEU A 203 -15.75 5.74 9.27
CA LEU A 203 -16.74 4.74 8.85
C LEU A 203 -18.15 5.02 9.39
N ASP A 204 -18.40 6.20 9.99
CA ASP A 204 -19.65 6.52 10.70
C ASP A 204 -20.00 5.51 11.80
N LEU A 205 -18.98 4.95 12.47
CA LEU A 205 -19.11 4.02 13.58
C LEU A 205 -18.78 4.72 14.90
N ASN A 206 -19.60 4.49 15.93
CA ASN A 206 -19.28 4.93 17.29
C ASN A 206 -18.04 4.16 17.81
N ARG A 207 -17.22 4.79 18.66
CA ARG A 207 -16.09 4.19 19.39
C ARG A 207 -16.38 2.76 19.90
N HIS A 208 -17.51 2.54 20.55
CA HIS A 208 -17.86 1.22 21.08
C HIS A 208 -18.11 0.19 19.96
N GLN A 209 -18.74 0.63 18.86
CA GLN A 209 -19.03 -0.22 17.70
C GLN A 209 -17.76 -0.60 16.97
N VAL A 210 -16.85 0.36 16.71
CA VAL A 210 -15.61 0.08 15.97
C VAL A 210 -14.70 -0.87 16.75
N HIS A 211 -14.52 -0.67 18.06
CA HIS A 211 -13.74 -1.60 18.88
C HIS A 211 -14.40 -2.99 18.95
N GLY A 212 -15.72 -3.05 19.14
CA GLY A 212 -16.46 -4.31 19.16
C GLY A 212 -16.41 -5.05 17.82
N ARG A 213 -16.43 -4.33 16.70
CA ARG A 213 -16.31 -4.88 15.34
C ARG A 213 -14.89 -5.36 15.06
N LEU A 214 -13.87 -4.55 15.36
CA LEU A 214 -12.47 -4.93 15.20
C LEU A 214 -12.12 -6.16 16.04
N ARG A 215 -12.57 -6.23 17.31
CA ARG A 215 -12.34 -7.40 18.17
C ARG A 215 -12.94 -8.68 17.58
N ARG A 216 -14.20 -8.64 17.11
CA ARG A 216 -14.86 -9.80 16.48
C ARG A 216 -14.22 -10.17 15.15
N LEU A 217 -13.78 -9.18 14.38
CA LEU A 217 -13.05 -9.37 13.14
C LEU A 217 -11.73 -10.09 13.39
N LEU A 218 -10.89 -9.59 14.29
CA LEU A 218 -9.62 -10.22 14.65
C LEU A 218 -9.81 -11.62 15.23
N ALA A 219 -10.86 -11.85 16.03
CA ALA A 219 -11.19 -13.18 16.53
C ALA A 219 -11.51 -14.17 15.39
N ARG A 220 -12.33 -13.74 14.40
CA ARG A 220 -12.62 -14.56 13.21
C ARG A 220 -11.38 -14.81 12.36
N LEU A 221 -10.50 -13.81 12.20
CA LEU A 221 -9.23 -13.97 11.48
C LEU A 221 -8.35 -15.02 12.16
N ARG A 222 -8.20 -14.93 13.49
CA ARG A 222 -7.44 -15.91 14.28
C ARG A 222 -8.01 -17.32 14.13
N GLN A 223 -9.33 -17.48 14.28
CA GLN A 223 -9.99 -18.77 14.10
C GLN A 223 -9.78 -19.33 12.70
N GLY A 224 -9.88 -18.50 11.65
CA GLY A 224 -9.59 -18.92 10.28
C GLY A 224 -8.16 -19.41 10.13
N LEU A 225 -7.19 -18.67 10.67
CA LEU A 225 -5.77 -19.02 10.61
C LEU A 225 -5.45 -20.32 11.38
N GLU A 226 -6.08 -20.52 12.53
CA GLU A 226 -6.01 -21.77 13.30
C GLU A 226 -6.56 -22.95 12.50
N GLN A 227 -7.72 -22.79 11.86
CA GLN A 227 -8.32 -23.83 11.01
C GLN A 227 -7.48 -24.16 9.78
N ALA A 228 -6.72 -23.21 9.26
CA ALA A 228 -5.77 -23.44 8.18
C ALA A 228 -4.43 -24.04 8.64
N GLY A 229 -4.22 -24.23 9.95
CA GLY A 229 -2.96 -24.74 10.50
C GLY A 229 -1.82 -23.73 10.50
N LEU A 230 -2.10 -22.44 10.26
CA LEU A 230 -1.09 -21.38 10.17
C LEU A 230 -0.71 -20.77 11.52
N ALA A 231 -1.44 -21.10 12.59
CA ALA A 231 -1.23 -20.49 13.91
C ALA A 231 0.14 -20.81 14.52
N ALA A 232 0.70 -22.00 14.25
CA ALA A 232 2.02 -22.38 14.74
C ALA A 232 3.13 -21.65 13.96
N GLU A 233 3.01 -21.61 12.63
CA GLU A 233 3.97 -20.94 11.74
C GLU A 233 4.05 -19.44 12.03
N LEU A 234 2.90 -18.79 12.26
CA LEU A 234 2.87 -17.37 12.62
C LEU A 234 3.48 -17.08 13.99
N ARG A 235 3.43 -18.02 14.93
CA ARG A 235 4.05 -17.85 16.25
C ARG A 235 5.57 -17.95 16.14
N GLU A 236 6.08 -18.90 15.36
CA GLU A 236 7.51 -19.06 15.06
C GLU A 236 8.11 -17.83 14.35
N LEU A 237 7.32 -17.09 13.57
CA LEU A 237 7.78 -15.86 12.89
C LEU A 237 7.75 -14.60 13.77
N LEU A 238 7.00 -14.61 14.87
CA LEU A 238 6.82 -13.46 15.75
C LEU A 238 7.66 -13.54 17.04
N ASP A 239 8.20 -14.72 17.35
CA ASP A 239 9.17 -14.96 18.43
C ASP A 239 10.61 -14.68 17.95
#